data_AF-A0A9J6H8D5-F1
#
_entry.id   AF-A0A9J6H8D5-F1
#
_cell.length_a   1.000
_cell.length_b   1.000
_cell.length_c   1.000
_cell.angle_alpha   90.00
_cell.angle_beta   90.00
_cell.angle_gamma   90.00
#
_symmetry.space_group_name_H-M   'P 1'
#
loop_
_entity.id
_entity.type
_entity.pdbx_description
1 polymer ?
#
loop_
_entity_poly.entity_id
_entity_poly.type
_entity_poly.pdbx_seq_one_letter_code
_entity_poly.pdbx_strand_id
1 'polypeptide(L)'
;MFQNGSETIGKIQNQWSKITFLDWKQISFTQSFWCEVHSYKDACGENPFAELAGFAMSMLVLPYSNAEVEMRFSQLNIVKSKMRNKPKPETTNTILVVRAGLK
;
A
#
# COMPACT_ATOMS: atom_id res chain seq x y z
N MET A 1 20.05 4.31 -15.25
CA MET A 1 19.83 5.74 -14.95
C MET A 1 19.06 5.84 -13.65
N PHE A 2 19.75 6.02 -12.52
CA PHE A 2 19.08 6.42 -11.28
C PHE A 2 18.80 7.91 -11.43
N GLN A 3 17.56 8.29 -11.69
CA GLN A 3 17.20 9.70 -11.58
C GLN A 3 17.47 10.15 -10.14
N ASN A 4 18.13 11.29 -10.01
CA ASN A 4 18.63 11.86 -8.76
C ASN A 4 17.53 11.89 -7.69
N GLY A 5 17.59 11.00 -6.70
CA GLY A 5 16.59 10.91 -5.61
C GLY A 5 16.39 12.22 -4.85
N SER A 6 17.37 13.13 -4.89
CA SER A 6 17.26 14.49 -4.33
C SER A 6 16.21 15.34 -5.06
N GLU A 7 16.13 15.26 -6.38
CA GLU A 7 15.20 16.06 -7.19
C GLU A 7 13.76 15.56 -7.02
N THR A 8 13.56 14.25 -6.91
CA THR A 8 12.23 13.65 -6.70
C THR A 8 11.68 13.95 -5.30
N ILE A 9 12.52 13.90 -4.26
CA ILE A 9 12.12 14.28 -2.89
C ILE A 9 11.72 15.76 -2.85
N GLY A 10 12.48 16.64 -3.50
CA GLY A 10 12.14 18.06 -3.60
C GLY A 10 10.78 18.31 -4.26
N LYS A 11 10.43 17.57 -5.32
CA LYS A 11 9.12 17.65 -5.98
C LYS A 11 7.99 17.21 -5.04
N ILE A 12 8.16 16.08 -4.35
CA ILE A 12 7.17 15.56 -3.40
C ILE A 12 6.95 16.56 -2.25
N GLN A 13 8.00 17.14 -1.70
CA GLN A 13 7.90 18.13 -0.62
C GLN A 13 7.16 19.39 -1.07
N ASN A 14 7.42 19.87 -2.29
CA ASN A 14 6.70 21.00 -2.87
C ASN A 14 5.21 20.69 -3.09
N GLN A 15 4.89 19.48 -3.55
CA GLN A 15 3.51 19.01 -3.72
C GLN A 15 2.80 18.89 -2.37
N TRP A 16 3.49 18.37 -1.35
CA TRP A 16 2.96 18.24 0.01
C TRP A 16 2.61 19.60 0.62
N SER A 17 3.45 20.61 0.45
CA SER A 17 3.12 21.97 0.91
C SER A 17 1.91 22.56 0.19
N LYS A 18 1.64 22.12 -1.04
CA LYS A 18 0.54 22.65 -1.86
C LYS A 18 -0.80 21.97 -1.60
N ILE A 19 -0.79 20.72 -1.18
CA ILE A 19 -2.00 19.91 -0.98
C ILE A 19 -2.91 20.52 0.08
N THR A 20 -2.35 21.23 1.06
CA THR A 20 -3.08 21.87 2.17
C THR A 20 -3.83 23.13 1.76
N PHE A 21 -3.54 23.69 0.58
CA PHE A 21 -4.27 24.87 0.07
C PHE A 21 -5.57 24.50 -0.66
N LEU A 22 -5.85 23.21 -0.86
CA LEU A 22 -7.06 22.72 -1.52
C LEU A 22 -7.99 22.07 -0.49
N ASP A 23 -9.28 22.28 -0.67
CA ASP A 23 -10.32 21.62 0.11
C ASP A 23 -10.63 20.24 -0.48
N TRP A 24 -10.42 19.19 0.31
CA TRP A 24 -10.66 17.81 -0.08
C TRP A 24 -11.98 17.29 0.47
N LYS A 25 -12.69 16.47 -0.31
CA LYS A 25 -13.99 15.92 0.10
C LYS A 25 -13.84 14.69 0.99
N GLN A 26 -12.84 13.86 0.72
CA GLN A 26 -12.64 12.57 1.38
C GLN A 26 -11.59 12.67 2.48
N ILE A 27 -11.87 13.39 3.57
CA ILE A 27 -10.95 13.51 4.71
C ILE A 27 -11.09 12.40 5.77
N SER A 28 -12.16 11.61 5.70
CA SER A 28 -12.48 10.61 6.73
C SER A 28 -11.67 9.33 6.62
N PHE A 29 -11.21 8.97 5.42
CA PHE A 29 -10.52 7.72 5.16
C PHE A 29 -9.26 7.97 4.33
N THR A 30 -8.11 7.53 4.85
CA THR A 30 -6.80 7.72 4.21
C THR A 30 -6.77 7.16 2.77
N GLN A 31 -7.34 5.98 2.52
CA GLN A 31 -7.37 5.41 1.17
C GLN A 31 -8.22 6.27 0.22
N SER A 32 -9.43 6.65 0.64
CA SER A 32 -10.33 7.49 -0.16
C SER A 32 -9.73 8.86 -0.44
N PHE A 33 -9.04 9.45 0.55
CA PHE A 33 -8.30 10.69 0.40
C PHE A 33 -7.25 10.59 -0.70
N TRP A 34 -6.34 9.61 -0.61
CA TRP A 34 -5.26 9.48 -1.59
C TRP A 34 -5.76 9.05 -2.97
N CYS A 35 -6.88 8.33 -3.06
CA CYS A 35 -7.57 8.10 -4.33
C CYS A 35 -8.14 9.38 -4.95
N GLU A 36 -8.69 10.29 -4.13
CA GLU A 36 -9.16 11.61 -4.59
C GLU A 36 -7.99 12.46 -5.09
N VAL A 37 -6.89 12.55 -4.32
CA VAL A 37 -5.68 13.29 -4.69
C VAL A 37 -5.04 12.72 -5.96
N HIS A 38 -5.03 11.40 -6.14
CA HIS A 38 -4.54 10.77 -7.36
C HIS A 38 -5.43 11.04 -8.58
N SER A 39 -6.73 11.16 -8.37
CA SER A 39 -7.71 11.43 -9.45
C SER A 39 -7.90 12.91 -9.73
N TYR A 40 -7.32 13.79 -8.90
CA TYR A 40 -7.40 15.23 -9.04
C TYR A 40 -6.78 15.69 -10.36
N LYS A 41 -7.49 16.58 -11.05
CA LYS A 41 -7.04 17.20 -12.30
C LYS A 41 -7.17 18.71 -12.17
N ASP A 42 -6.10 19.41 -12.52
CA ASP A 42 -6.10 20.87 -12.58
C ASP A 42 -6.85 21.35 -13.85
N ALA A 43 -7.00 22.66 -14.01
CA ALA A 43 -7.62 23.29 -15.17
C ALA A 43 -6.96 22.91 -16.51
N CYS A 44 -5.71 22.45 -16.49
CA CYS A 44 -4.97 21.96 -17.65
C CYS A 44 -5.22 20.45 -17.94
N GLY A 45 -5.96 19.74 -17.08
CA GLY A 45 -6.22 18.30 -17.20
C GLY A 45 -5.15 17.39 -16.63
N GLU A 46 -4.04 17.95 -16.13
CA GLU A 46 -2.92 17.24 -15.50
C GLU A 46 -3.10 17.13 -13.98
N ASN A 47 -2.49 16.11 -13.36
CA ASN A 47 -2.46 15.98 -11.91
C ASN A 47 -1.17 16.58 -11.31
N PRO A 48 -1.23 17.76 -10.66
CA PRO A 48 -0.06 18.39 -10.06
C PRO A 48 0.51 17.65 -8.84
N PHE A 49 -0.20 16.64 -8.31
CA PHE A 49 0.17 15.83 -7.15
C PHE A 49 0.49 14.38 -7.50
N ALA A 50 0.73 14.05 -8.78
CA ALA A 50 0.89 12.67 -9.24
C ALA A 50 2.01 11.92 -8.50
N GLU A 51 3.18 12.54 -8.32
CA GLU A 51 4.32 11.93 -7.62
C GLU A 51 4.05 11.72 -6.13
N LEU A 52 3.46 12.71 -5.45
CA LEU A 52 3.06 12.60 -4.06
C LEU A 52 1.99 11.53 -3.85
N ALA A 53 0.95 11.50 -4.69
CA ALA A 53 -0.12 10.51 -4.61
C ALA A 53 0.40 9.09 -4.88
N GLY A 54 1.27 8.93 -5.89
CA GLY A 54 1.94 7.66 -6.18
C GLY A 54 2.80 7.19 -5.01
N PHE A 55 3.58 8.09 -4.41
CA PHE A 55 4.38 7.79 -3.22
C PHE A 55 3.50 7.36 -2.04
N ALA A 56 2.46 8.13 -1.70
CA ALA A 56 1.56 7.80 -0.60
C ALA A 56 0.84 6.47 -0.82
N MET A 57 0.33 6.20 -2.03
CA MET A 57 -0.29 4.92 -2.34
C MET A 57 0.70 3.75 -2.23
N SER A 58 1.95 3.93 -2.67
CA SER A 58 2.97 2.89 -2.50
C SER A 58 3.25 2.59 -1.03
N MET A 59 3.23 3.60 -0.18
CA MET A 59 3.39 3.46 1.27
C MET A 59 2.19 2.76 1.92
N LEU A 60 0.98 3.01 1.44
CA LEU A 60 -0.26 2.40 1.98
C LEU A 60 -0.42 0.92 1.63
N VAL A 61 0.22 0.45 0.56
CA VAL A 61 0.22 -0.98 0.17
C VAL A 61 1.15 -1.80 1.09
N LEU A 62 2.11 -1.16 1.74
CA LEU A 62 3.02 -1.84 2.64
C LEU A 62 2.28 -2.28 3.91
N PRO A 63 2.46 -3.53 4.36
CA PRO A 63 1.90 -3.97 5.63
C PRO A 63 2.48 -3.11 6.76
N TYR A 64 1.64 -2.73 7.70
CA TYR A 64 2.02 -1.82 8.78
C TYR A 64 3.13 -2.43 9.67
N SER A 65 3.15 -3.76 9.79
CA SER A 65 4.15 -4.47 10.59
C SER A 65 4.33 -5.91 10.13
N ASN A 66 5.50 -6.47 10.43
CA ASN A 66 5.76 -7.91 10.31
C ASN A 66 4.74 -8.75 11.10
N ALA A 67 4.14 -8.19 12.16
CA ALA A 67 3.13 -8.85 12.97
C ALA A 67 1.90 -9.29 12.14
N GLU A 68 1.50 -8.54 11.11
CA GLU A 68 0.38 -8.94 10.22
C GLU A 68 0.73 -10.19 9.40
N VAL A 69 1.98 -10.28 8.96
CA VAL A 69 2.52 -11.43 8.23
C VAL A 69 2.60 -12.62 9.19
N GLU A 70 3.16 -12.44 10.38
CA GLU A 70 3.26 -13.46 11.42
C GLU A 70 1.89 -13.98 11.87
N MET A 71 0.88 -13.12 11.98
CA MET A 71 -0.49 -13.54 12.29
C MET A 71 -1.04 -14.49 11.22
N ARG A 72 -0.82 -14.21 9.92
CA ARG A 72 -1.20 -15.13 8.84
C ARG A 72 -0.47 -16.47 8.93
N PHE A 73 0.82 -16.46 9.28
CA PHE A 73 1.58 -17.69 9.49
C PHE A 73 1.17 -18.46 10.74
N SER A 74 0.76 -17.78 11.81
CA SER A 74 0.22 -18.40 13.02
C SER A 74 -1.08 -19.15 12.73
N GLN A 75 -1.97 -18.58 11.90
CA GLN A 75 -3.18 -19.28 11.46
C GLN A 75 -2.87 -20.58 10.69
N LEU A 76 -1.76 -20.63 9.95
CA LEU A 76 -1.32 -21.88 9.31
C LEU A 76 -0.88 -22.94 10.32
N ASN A 77 -0.39 -22.55 11.49
CA ASN A 77 0.02 -23.53 12.52
C ASN A 77 -1.17 -24.34 13.05
N ILE A 78 -2.40 -23.84 12.93
CA ILE A 78 -3.62 -24.61 13.25
C ILE A 78 -3.80 -25.77 12.26
N VAL A 79 -3.52 -25.53 10.98
CA VAL A 79 -3.59 -26.55 9.92
C VAL A 79 -2.38 -27.49 9.96
N LYS A 80 -1.21 -26.97 10.33
CA LYS A 80 0.03 -27.73 10.54
C LYS A 80 0.05 -28.36 11.94
N SER A 81 -0.65 -29.47 12.15
CA SER A 81 -0.52 -30.19 13.43
C SER A 81 0.92 -30.73 13.60
N LYS A 82 1.49 -30.50 14.79
CA LYS A 82 2.90 -30.79 15.15
C LYS A 82 3.29 -32.28 14.98
N MET A 83 2.32 -33.19 14.89
CA MET A 83 2.52 -34.65 14.89
C MET A 83 1.99 -35.41 13.66
N ARG A 84 1.05 -34.88 12.85
CA ARG A 84 0.45 -35.68 11.75
C ARG A 84 0.29 -35.00 10.39
N ASN A 85 0.41 -33.68 10.29
CA ASN A 85 0.34 -32.99 9.00
C ASN A 85 1.48 -31.97 8.90
N LYS A 86 2.64 -32.40 8.40
CA LYS A 86 3.65 -31.49 7.88
C LYS A 86 3.42 -31.35 6.36
N PRO A 87 2.58 -30.41 5.90
CA PRO A 87 2.40 -30.17 4.48
C PRO A 87 3.72 -29.76 3.85
N LYS A 88 3.92 -30.16 2.58
CA LYS A 88 5.06 -29.68 1.81
C LYS A 88 5.04 -28.15 1.73
N PRO A 89 6.19 -27.47 1.59
CA PRO A 89 6.25 -26.03 1.44
C PRO A 89 5.35 -25.50 0.31
N GLU A 90 5.26 -26.24 -0.80
CA GLU A 90 4.40 -25.94 -1.95
C GLU A 90 2.90 -25.93 -1.58
N THR A 91 2.45 -26.95 -0.84
CA THR A 91 1.07 -27.03 -0.34
C THR A 91 0.78 -25.90 0.63
N THR A 92 1.73 -25.56 1.52
CA THR A 92 1.59 -24.43 2.44
C THR A 92 1.45 -23.11 1.69
N ASN A 93 2.28 -22.88 0.66
CA ASN A 93 2.20 -21.69 -0.18
C ASN A 93 0.86 -21.61 -0.91
N THR A 94 0.40 -22.72 -1.48
CA THR A 94 -0.90 -22.80 -2.16
C THR A 94 -2.05 -22.45 -1.21
N ILE A 95 -2.03 -23.00 0.01
CA ILE A 95 -3.04 -22.69 1.04
C ILE A 95 -3.01 -21.21 1.41
N LEU A 96 -1.83 -20.61 1.57
CA LEU A 96 -1.69 -19.18 1.87
C LEU A 96 -2.25 -18.30 0.76
N VAL A 97 -1.90 -18.60 -0.49
CA VAL A 97 -2.33 -17.83 -1.67
C VAL A 97 -3.84 -17.92 -1.84
N VAL A 98 -4.41 -19.13 -1.79
CA VAL A 98 -5.86 -19.32 -1.89
C VAL A 98 -6.58 -18.58 -0.76
N ARG A 99 -6.12 -18.67 0.48
CA ARG A 99 -6.73 -17.96 1.62
C ARG A 99 -6.60 -16.44 1.53
N ALA A 100 -5.53 -15.94 0.92
CA ALA A 100 -5.36 -14.51 0.70
C ALA A 100 -6.29 -13.98 -0.42
N GLY A 101 -6.57 -14.78 -1.45
CA GLY A 101 -7.43 -14.40 -2.57
C GLY A 101 -8.94 -14.58 -2.33
N LEU A 102 -9.34 -15.38 -1.33
CA LEU A 102 -10.75 -15.58 -0.93
C LEU A 102 -11.27 -14.52 0.06
N LYS A 103 -10.51 -13.45 0.31
CA LYS A 103 -10.90 -12.34 1.19
C LYS A 103 -11.76 -11.31 0.48
#